data_AF-A0A1E4TMU4-F1
#
_entry.id   AF-A0A1E4TMU4-F1
#
_cell.length_a   1.000
_cell.length_b   1.000
_cell.length_c   1.000
_cell.angle_alpha   90.00
_cell.angle_beta   90.00
_cell.angle_gamma   90.00
#
_symmetry.space_group_name_H-M   'P 1'
#
loop_
_entity.id
_entity.type
_entity.pdbx_description
1 polymer ?
#
loop_
_entity_poly.entity_id
_entity_poly.type
_entity_poly.pdbx_seq_one_letter_code
_entity_poly.pdbx_strand_id
1 'polypeptide(L)'
;MDFDLPLGLKVQLPGISDSAGILKFIGRVEGKNGVFAGIELIGDSVRYGKNSGDVDGVRYFTTKIPNSGLFLPYPKLVASNQALIDKLNTPTRPQNKHRSQDSSVNSENHTSTEIISPLSARELKLQLNKYKQEIEQRNNVLVDLQKGLDDLEREMILKDEKLLKQKQAYEEQRKELRDAINTLKLQASESEKIYNMELEKLQKKLEAATTQNDDKKELNELKETHKIYPANQDDTGKNAEYESNGFTKENKIINSVIDKELLVYKPETKIDPSAGRKKWCGLCEKPGHDSIDCESF
;
A
#
# COMPACT_ATOMS: atom_id res chain seq x y z
N MET A 1 11.40 32.26 5.26
CA MET A 1 12.00 31.43 6.31
C MET A 1 13.28 30.92 5.71
N ASP A 2 14.41 31.33 6.27
CA ASP A 2 15.71 30.78 5.86
C ASP A 2 15.92 29.48 6.65
N PHE A 3 16.23 28.41 5.93
CA PHE A 3 16.52 27.11 6.52
C PHE A 3 18.03 26.88 6.46
N ASP A 4 18.63 26.46 7.58
CA ASP A 4 20.08 26.27 7.74
C ASP A 4 20.67 25.14 6.88
N LEU A 5 19.81 24.27 6.33
CA LEU A 5 20.21 23.10 5.54
C LEU A 5 19.58 23.16 4.15
N PRO A 6 20.39 23.12 3.07
CA PRO A 6 19.87 23.09 1.71
C PRO A 6 19.22 21.73 1.36
N LEU A 7 18.20 21.77 0.52
CA LEU A 7 17.62 20.56 -0.07
C LEU A 7 18.67 19.83 -0.92
N GLY A 8 18.60 18.50 -0.95
CA GLY A 8 19.55 17.62 -1.64
C GLY A 8 20.81 17.30 -0.81
N LEU A 9 21.02 17.95 0.34
CA LEU A 9 22.15 17.66 1.21
C LEU A 9 22.03 16.28 1.85
N LYS A 10 23.17 15.55 1.92
CA LYS A 10 23.28 14.33 2.73
C LYS A 10 23.39 14.71 4.21
N VAL A 11 22.48 14.18 5.02
CA VAL A 11 22.36 14.48 6.46
C VAL A 11 22.39 13.20 7.29
N GLN A 12 22.88 13.31 8.51
CA GLN A 12 22.90 12.25 9.51
C GLN A 12 21.60 12.27 10.32
N LEU A 13 21.02 11.10 10.63
CA LEU A 13 19.80 11.04 11.45
C LEU A 13 20.14 11.01 12.95
N PRO A 14 19.31 11.62 13.80
CA PRO A 14 19.46 11.55 15.26
C PRO A 14 19.27 10.12 15.80
N GLY A 15 20.13 9.70 16.72
CA GLY A 15 19.90 8.52 17.57
C GLY A 15 20.20 7.16 16.95
N ILE A 16 20.62 7.09 15.67
CA ILE A 16 21.02 5.85 15.01
C ILE A 16 22.41 6.06 14.39
N SER A 17 23.42 5.35 14.92
CA SER A 17 24.79 5.40 14.41
C SER A 17 24.85 5.00 12.94
N ASP A 18 25.67 5.72 12.17
CA ASP A 18 25.91 5.49 10.73
C ASP A 18 24.68 5.57 9.81
N SER A 19 23.56 6.11 10.31
CA SER A 19 22.35 6.31 9.51
C SER A 19 22.31 7.67 8.79
N ALA A 20 22.06 7.64 7.48
CA ALA A 20 22.09 8.82 6.64
C ALA A 20 20.94 8.83 5.63
N GLY A 21 20.62 10.04 5.16
CA GLY A 21 19.63 10.27 4.12
C GLY A 21 19.89 11.57 3.38
N ILE A 22 19.08 11.81 2.35
CA ILE A 22 19.10 13.01 1.53
C ILE A 22 17.88 13.86 1.91
N LEU A 23 18.11 15.12 2.29
CA LEU A 23 17.04 16.05 2.63
C LEU A 23 16.24 16.42 1.37
N LYS A 24 14.93 16.16 1.37
CA LYS A 24 14.04 16.38 0.21
C LYS A 24 12.99 17.45 0.43
N PHE A 25 12.60 17.66 1.69
CA PHE A 25 11.54 18.59 2.05
C PHE A 25 11.85 19.26 3.38
N ILE A 26 11.50 20.54 3.50
CA ILE A 26 11.47 21.27 4.78
C ILE A 26 10.19 22.11 4.79
N GLY A 27 9.33 21.91 5.77
CA GLY A 27 8.08 22.66 5.85
C GLY A 27 7.09 22.13 6.86
N ARG A 28 5.88 22.70 6.85
CA ARG A 28 4.75 22.19 7.64
C ARG A 28 4.20 20.93 6.99
N VAL A 29 3.73 20.00 7.81
CA VAL A 29 3.03 18.78 7.39
C VAL A 29 1.60 18.87 7.90
N GLU A 30 0.63 18.61 7.05
CA GLU A 30 -0.79 18.63 7.38
C GLU A 30 -1.10 17.72 8.57
N GLY A 31 -1.95 18.20 9.48
CA GLY A 31 -2.27 17.49 10.73
C GLY A 31 -1.12 17.38 11.74
N LYS A 32 0.05 18.00 11.49
CA LYS A 32 1.18 18.01 12.42
C LYS A 32 1.58 19.44 12.82
N ASN A 33 1.98 19.60 14.08
CA ASN A 33 2.45 20.88 14.61
C ASN A 33 3.96 21.03 14.42
N GLY A 34 4.40 22.20 13.95
CA GLY A 34 5.81 22.54 13.77
C GLY A 34 6.33 22.35 12.34
N VAL A 35 7.65 22.46 12.19
CA VAL A 35 8.36 22.29 10.91
C VAL A 35 9.06 20.94 10.89
N PHE A 36 8.90 20.21 9.79
CA PHE A 36 9.45 18.88 9.58
C PHE A 36 10.42 18.87 8.41
N ALA A 37 11.42 18.01 8.51
CA ALA A 37 12.27 17.59 7.41
C ALA A 37 11.77 16.26 6.84
N GLY A 38 11.57 16.20 5.53
CA GLY A 38 11.37 14.96 4.79
C GLY A 38 12.69 14.48 4.20
N ILE A 39 13.08 13.25 4.53
CA ILE A 39 14.38 12.68 4.17
C ILE A 39 14.17 11.38 3.39
N GLU A 40 14.87 11.24 2.26
CA GLU A 40 15.00 9.98 1.55
C GLU A 40 16.21 9.21 2.12
N LEU A 41 15.96 8.09 2.78
CA LEU A 41 16.99 7.28 3.40
C LEU A 41 17.83 6.54 2.35
N ILE A 42 19.12 6.39 2.62
CA ILE A 42 20.09 5.77 1.69
C ILE A 42 20.87 4.63 2.35
N GLY A 43 21.39 3.71 1.54
CA GLY A 43 22.16 2.55 1.99
C GLY A 43 21.38 1.69 2.98
N ASP A 44 22.05 1.20 4.02
CA ASP A 44 21.44 0.36 5.04
C ASP A 44 20.34 1.07 5.84
N SER A 45 20.31 2.41 5.81
CA SER A 45 19.31 3.22 6.51
C SER A 45 17.91 3.08 5.91
N VAL A 46 17.78 2.60 4.68
CA VAL A 46 16.50 2.41 3.97
C VAL A 46 15.50 1.60 4.80
N ARG A 47 15.97 0.63 5.60
CA ARG A 47 15.13 -0.20 6.49
C ARG A 47 14.35 0.59 7.55
N TYR A 48 14.78 1.82 7.86
CA TYR A 48 14.16 2.67 8.86
C TYR A 48 13.07 3.60 8.29
N GLY A 49 12.82 3.51 7.00
CA GLY A 49 11.82 4.33 6.35
C GLY A 49 10.39 3.93 6.74
N LYS A 50 9.46 4.87 6.57
CA LYS A 50 8.07 4.73 7.03
C LYS A 50 7.05 5.10 5.97
N ASN A 51 7.43 5.88 4.96
CA ASN A 51 6.54 6.43 3.94
C ASN A 51 7.29 6.61 2.62
N SER A 52 6.56 6.94 1.55
CA SER A 52 7.16 7.21 0.23
C SER A 52 7.20 8.71 -0.12
N GLY A 53 7.21 9.55 0.92
CA GLY A 53 7.20 11.02 0.82
C GLY A 53 5.82 11.66 0.96
N ASP A 54 4.81 10.91 1.38
CA ASP A 54 3.46 11.35 1.66
C ASP A 54 3.04 11.13 3.14
N VAL A 55 2.05 11.90 3.58
CA VAL A 55 1.37 11.77 4.88
C VAL A 55 -0.13 11.93 4.62
N ASP A 56 -0.93 10.95 5.02
CA ASP A 56 -2.40 10.94 4.87
C ASP A 56 -2.88 11.28 3.45
N GLY A 57 -2.17 10.79 2.43
CA GLY A 57 -2.49 10.99 1.01
C GLY A 57 -1.93 12.29 0.40
N VAL A 58 -1.38 13.19 1.21
CA VAL A 58 -0.75 14.43 0.74
C VAL A 58 0.75 14.20 0.51
N ARG A 59 1.21 14.44 -0.72
CA ARG A 59 2.60 14.22 -1.11
C ARG A 59 3.46 15.47 -0.93
N TYR A 60 4.59 15.32 -0.24
CA TYR A 60 5.57 16.37 0.02
C TYR A 60 6.87 16.16 -0.76
N PHE A 61 7.27 14.91 -0.95
CA PHE A 61 8.42 14.53 -1.78
C PHE A 61 8.22 13.14 -2.37
N THR A 62 9.19 12.67 -3.15
CA THR A 62 9.21 11.32 -3.72
C THR A 62 10.49 10.60 -3.36
N THR A 63 10.37 9.32 -3.08
CA THR A 63 11.51 8.43 -2.85
C THR A 63 11.78 7.54 -4.07
N LYS A 64 13.04 7.16 -4.29
CA LYS A 64 13.41 6.18 -5.32
C LYS A 64 13.05 4.76 -4.91
N ILE A 65 13.18 4.47 -3.62
CA ILE A 65 12.82 3.19 -3.03
C ILE A 65 11.50 3.36 -2.28
N PRO A 66 10.48 2.52 -2.53
CA PRO A 66 9.23 2.57 -1.77
C PRO A 66 9.48 2.48 -0.27
N ASN A 67 8.76 3.28 0.50
CA ASN A 67 8.84 3.35 1.95
C ASN A 67 10.21 3.75 2.53
N SER A 68 11.13 4.30 1.73
CA SER A 68 12.43 4.80 2.24
C SER A 68 12.39 6.22 2.79
N GLY A 69 11.21 6.85 2.86
CA GLY A 69 11.01 8.21 3.34
C GLY A 69 10.82 8.26 4.84
N LEU A 70 11.34 9.32 5.47
CA LEU A 70 11.17 9.60 6.89
C LEU A 70 10.91 11.09 7.12
N PHE A 71 9.90 11.39 7.95
CA PHE A 71 9.68 12.73 8.48
C PHE A 71 10.20 12.82 9.91
N LEU A 72 10.91 13.90 10.23
CA LEU A 72 11.34 14.23 11.59
C LEU A 72 11.24 15.73 11.84
N PRO A 73 11.08 16.18 13.10
CA PRO A 73 11.12 17.60 13.42
C PRO A 73 12.43 18.24 12.94
N TYR A 74 12.32 19.33 12.17
CA TYR A 74 13.47 20.02 11.58
C TYR A 74 14.54 20.42 12.62
N PRO A 75 14.18 20.95 13.82
CA PRO A 75 15.17 21.29 14.84
C PRO A 75 16.00 20.10 15.32
N LYS A 76 15.43 18.88 15.33
CA LYS A 76 16.17 17.66 15.70
C LYS A 76 17.19 17.28 14.64
N LEU A 77 16.85 17.49 13.36
CA LEU A 77 17.79 17.25 12.26
C LEU A 77 18.97 18.23 12.34
N VAL A 78 18.68 19.51 12.55
CA VAL A 78 19.71 20.56 12.70
C VAL A 78 20.68 20.22 13.84
N ALA A 79 20.16 19.87 15.02
CA ALA A 79 20.99 19.52 16.18
C ALA A 79 21.97 18.36 15.90
N SER A 80 21.58 17.37 15.11
CA SER A 80 22.46 16.24 14.74
C SER A 80 23.43 16.55 13.59
N ASN A 81 23.28 17.70 12.92
CA ASN A 81 24.08 18.11 11.77
C ASN A 81 24.76 19.47 11.97
N GLN A 82 24.91 19.93 13.22
CA GLN A 82 25.50 21.23 13.55
C GLN A 82 26.89 21.43 12.91
N ALA A 83 27.75 20.41 12.97
CA ALA A 83 29.08 20.46 12.36
C ALA A 83 29.06 20.60 10.82
N LEU A 84 27.98 20.17 10.14
CA LEU A 84 27.81 20.41 8.70
C LEU A 84 27.39 21.85 8.43
N ILE A 85 26.50 22.40 9.28
CA ILE A 85 26.04 23.79 9.19
C ILE A 85 27.20 24.75 9.42
N ASP A 86 28.04 24.48 10.42
CA ASP A 86 29.21 25.30 10.72
C ASP A 86 30.18 25.33 9.52
N LYS A 87 30.38 24.20 8.83
CA LYS A 87 31.19 24.13 7.60
C LYS A 87 30.57 24.93 6.45
N LEU A 88 29.25 24.85 6.25
CA LEU A 88 28.55 25.58 5.19
C LEU A 88 28.60 27.10 5.40
N ASN A 89 28.65 27.55 6.65
CA ASN A 89 28.68 28.97 7.01
C ASN A 89 30.10 29.57 7.07
N THR A 90 31.15 28.78 6.84
CA THR A 90 32.51 29.33 6.73
C THR A 90 32.75 29.95 5.34
N PRO A 91 33.12 31.24 5.24
CA PRO A 91 33.40 31.88 3.96
C PRO A 91 34.66 31.28 3.33
N THR A 92 34.50 30.61 2.19
CA THR A 92 35.60 30.05 1.41
C THR A 92 36.38 31.17 0.73
N ARG A 93 37.57 31.48 1.25
CA ARG A 93 38.57 32.30 0.53
C ARG A 93 39.22 31.43 -0.57
N PRO A 94 39.30 31.88 -1.83
CA PRO A 94 39.88 31.07 -2.90
C PRO A 94 41.41 31.03 -2.74
N GLN A 95 41.97 29.82 -2.55
CA GLN A 95 43.41 29.60 -2.60
C GLN A 95 43.83 29.31 -4.05
N ASN A 96 44.51 30.29 -4.65
CA ASN A 96 45.16 30.17 -5.95
C ASN A 96 46.23 29.07 -5.92
N LYS A 97 46.17 28.19 -6.93
CA LYS A 97 47.24 27.23 -7.25
C LYS A 97 48.43 27.98 -7.84
N HIS A 98 49.51 28.14 -7.09
CA HIS A 98 50.85 28.26 -7.67
C HIS A 98 51.75 27.13 -7.19
N ARG A 99 52.15 26.34 -8.18
CA ARG A 99 53.10 25.24 -8.15
C ARG A 99 54.50 25.81 -7.98
N SER A 100 55.22 25.36 -6.96
CA SER A 100 56.68 25.29 -6.96
C SER A 100 57.05 24.06 -6.15
N GLN A 101 57.67 23.10 -6.83
CA GLN A 101 58.32 21.97 -6.20
C GLN A 101 59.51 22.54 -5.43
N ASP A 102 59.53 22.35 -4.12
CA ASP A 102 60.78 21.99 -3.50
C ASP A 102 60.55 21.07 -2.31
N SER A 103 61.43 20.09 -2.24
CA SER A 103 61.50 19.03 -1.25
C SER A 103 61.67 19.60 0.16
N SER A 104 60.83 19.16 1.09
CA SER A 104 61.21 18.68 2.43
C SER A 104 59.97 18.64 3.32
N VAL A 105 59.68 17.44 3.80
CA VAL A 105 58.65 17.15 4.80
C VAL A 105 59.02 17.89 6.08
N ASN A 106 58.15 18.78 6.55
CA ASN A 106 58.02 19.14 7.96
C ASN A 106 56.66 19.81 8.23
N SER A 107 55.74 19.02 8.79
CA SER A 107 54.58 19.51 9.52
C SER A 107 55.00 19.68 10.97
N GLU A 108 55.26 20.91 11.40
CA GLU A 108 55.23 21.28 12.81
C GLU A 108 53.93 22.05 13.05
N ASN A 109 52.86 21.30 13.31
CA ASN A 109 51.70 21.84 13.99
C ASN A 109 51.98 21.78 15.49
N HIS A 110 51.99 22.96 16.11
CA HIS A 110 51.95 23.18 17.55
C HIS A 110 51.01 22.20 18.25
N THR A 111 51.60 21.21 18.91
CA THR A 111 50.97 20.49 20.02
C THR A 111 51.94 20.63 21.16
N SER A 112 51.52 21.31 22.23
CA SER A 112 52.24 21.45 23.48
C SER A 112 52.84 20.10 23.88
N THR A 113 54.14 19.94 23.68
CA THR A 113 54.87 18.76 24.10
C THR A 113 55.15 18.98 25.57
N GLU A 114 54.29 18.44 26.43
CA GLU A 114 54.63 18.29 27.84
C GLU A 114 55.89 17.43 27.90
N ILE A 115 56.95 18.01 28.44
CA ILE A 115 58.15 17.30 28.85
C ILE A 115 57.69 16.31 29.93
N ILE A 116 57.58 15.03 29.59
CA ILE A 116 57.20 13.98 30.55
C ILE A 116 58.37 13.80 31.52
N SER A 117 58.31 14.49 32.66
CA SER A 117 59.05 14.11 33.85
C SER A 117 58.65 12.68 34.24
N PRO A 118 59.59 11.80 34.65
CA PRO A 118 59.24 10.44 35.03
C PRO A 118 58.22 10.49 36.17
N LEU A 119 56.99 10.05 35.88
CA LEU A 119 55.92 9.94 36.87
C LEU A 119 56.44 9.12 38.04
N SER A 120 56.18 9.61 39.25
CA SER A 120 56.51 8.87 40.46
C SER A 120 55.80 7.51 40.40
N ALA A 121 56.45 6.45 40.92
CA ALA A 121 55.84 5.12 41.05
C ALA A 121 54.47 5.15 41.77
N ARG A 122 54.21 6.21 42.55
CA ARG A 122 52.92 6.49 43.20
C ARG A 122 51.85 6.95 42.21
N GLU A 123 52.19 7.85 41.28
CA GLU A 123 51.26 8.38 40.27
C GLU A 123 50.87 7.30 39.26
N LEU A 124 51.82 6.46 38.85
CA LEU A 124 51.55 5.34 37.95
C LEU A 124 50.60 4.31 38.59
N LYS A 125 50.74 4.05 39.90
CA LYS A 125 49.81 3.18 40.65
C LYS A 125 48.40 3.77 40.74
N LEU A 126 48.29 5.09 40.93
CA LEU A 126 47.00 5.78 40.94
C LEU A 126 46.30 5.69 39.57
N GLN A 127 47.05 5.93 38.48
CA GLN A 127 46.53 5.76 37.13
C GLN A 127 46.12 4.32 36.84
N LEU A 128 46.92 3.33 37.24
CA LEU A 128 46.59 1.92 37.07
C LEU A 128 45.30 1.53 37.80
N ASN A 129 45.09 2.01 39.03
CA ASN A 129 43.86 1.77 39.77
C ASN A 129 42.65 2.43 39.10
N LYS A 130 42.81 3.65 38.57
CA LYS A 130 41.78 4.34 37.79
C LYS A 130 41.39 3.54 36.54
N TYR A 131 42.37 3.07 35.78
CA TYR A 131 42.11 2.25 34.59
C TYR A 131 41.49 0.90 34.93
N LYS A 132 41.88 0.27 36.03
CA LYS A 132 41.23 -0.97 36.51
C LYS A 132 39.75 -0.76 36.80
N GLN A 133 39.42 0.32 37.51
CA GLN A 133 38.03 0.65 37.82
C GLN A 133 37.22 0.95 36.55
N GLU A 134 37.82 1.64 35.58
CA GLU A 134 37.17 1.94 34.30
C GLU A 134 36.92 0.67 33.46
N ILE A 135 37.87 -0.28 33.47
CA ILE A 135 37.69 -1.59 32.82
C ILE A 135 36.58 -2.40 33.50
N GLU A 136 36.52 -2.39 34.84
CA GLU A 136 35.47 -3.08 35.60
C GLU A 136 34.08 -2.51 35.27
N GLN A 137 33.95 -1.18 35.22
CA GLN A 137 32.71 -0.52 34.81
C GLN A 137 32.31 -0.89 33.38
N ARG A 138 33.26 -0.88 32.44
CA ARG A 138 33.00 -1.30 31.05
C ARG A 138 32.57 -2.77 30.97
N ASN A 139 33.20 -3.65 31.73
CA ASN A 139 32.85 -5.06 31.75
C ASN A 139 31.42 -5.28 32.27
N ASN A 140 31.00 -4.55 33.30
CA ASN A 140 29.62 -4.63 33.79
C ASN A 140 28.61 -4.22 32.71
N VAL A 141 28.88 -3.10 32.01
CA VAL A 141 28.03 -2.65 30.89
C VAL A 141 27.99 -3.70 29.77
N LEU A 142 29.13 -4.34 29.45
CA LEU A 142 29.16 -5.39 28.43
C LEU A 142 28.32 -6.61 28.82
N VAL A 143 28.33 -7.02 30.09
CA VAL A 143 27.49 -8.11 30.59
C VAL A 143 26.00 -7.77 30.47
N ASP A 144 25.61 -6.55 30.84
CA ASP A 144 24.22 -6.10 30.71
C ASP A 144 23.76 -6.03 29.25
N LEU A 145 24.63 -5.54 28.35
CA LEU A 145 24.35 -5.53 26.91
C LEU A 145 24.23 -6.94 26.34
N GLN A 146 25.11 -7.86 26.73
CA GLN A 146 25.04 -9.25 26.29
C GLN A 146 23.72 -9.90 26.71
N LYS A 147 23.30 -9.68 27.96
CA LYS A 147 22.01 -10.17 28.44
C LYS A 147 20.84 -9.58 27.66
N GLY A 148 20.90 -8.30 27.33
CA GLY A 148 19.89 -7.64 26.49
C GLY A 148 19.81 -8.23 25.08
N LEU A 149 20.95 -8.59 24.49
CA LEU A 149 21.00 -9.28 23.19
C LEU A 149 20.38 -10.68 23.28
N ASP A 150 20.71 -11.46 24.30
CA ASP A 150 20.16 -12.80 24.50
C ASP A 150 18.63 -12.77 24.70
N ASP A 151 18.12 -11.77 25.44
CA ASP A 151 16.69 -11.59 25.67
C ASP A 151 15.96 -11.20 24.37
N LEU A 152 16.55 -10.31 23.56
CA LEU A 152 16.02 -9.94 22.24
C LEU A 152 16.02 -11.13 21.26
N GLU A 153 17.09 -11.93 21.27
CA GLU A 153 17.19 -13.13 20.43
C GLU A 153 16.07 -14.14 20.77
N ARG A 154 15.82 -14.38 22.06
CA ARG A 154 14.70 -15.22 22.50
C ARG A 154 13.35 -14.65 22.07
N GLU A 155 13.14 -13.34 22.18
CA GLU A 155 11.90 -12.70 21.74
C GLU A 155 11.68 -12.87 20.23
N MET A 156 12.75 -12.77 19.43
CA MET A 156 12.70 -12.97 17.99
C MET A 156 12.31 -14.41 17.64
N ILE A 157 12.93 -15.41 18.28
CA ILE A 157 12.60 -16.84 18.09
C ILE A 157 11.12 -17.10 18.39
N LEU A 158 10.60 -16.57 19.49
CA LEU A 158 9.19 -16.74 19.87
C LEU A 158 8.24 -16.08 18.86
N LYS A 159 8.59 -14.91 18.32
CA LYS A 159 7.81 -14.23 17.28
C LYS A 159 7.80 -15.02 15.98
N ASP A 160 8.94 -15.57 15.58
CA ASP A 160 9.04 -16.40 14.37
C ASP A 160 8.21 -17.68 14.50
N GLU A 161 8.24 -18.33 15.66
CA GLU A 161 7.41 -19.51 15.94
C GLU A 161 5.90 -19.16 15.87
N LYS A 162 5.52 -18.02 16.45
CA LYS A 162 4.13 -17.54 16.41
C LYS A 162 3.69 -17.23 14.98
N LEU A 163 4.54 -16.58 14.20
CA LEU A 163 4.28 -16.25 12.80
C LEU A 163 4.13 -17.53 11.97
N LEU A 164 4.96 -18.54 12.21
CA LEU A 164 4.89 -19.84 11.54
C LEU A 164 3.55 -20.54 11.83
N LYS A 165 3.14 -20.60 13.10
CA LYS A 165 1.84 -21.17 13.51
C LYS A 165 0.67 -20.43 12.85
N GLN A 166 0.72 -19.10 12.81
CA GLN A 166 -0.31 -18.29 12.17
C GLN A 166 -0.34 -18.54 10.64
N LYS A 167 0.81 -18.64 9.99
CA LYS A 167 0.92 -18.95 8.57
C LYS A 167 0.32 -20.32 8.25
N GLN A 168 0.65 -21.35 9.04
CA GLN A 168 0.08 -22.70 8.90
C GLN A 168 -1.44 -22.68 9.05
N ALA A 169 -1.98 -21.94 10.04
CA ALA A 169 -3.42 -21.81 10.22
C ALA A 169 -4.10 -21.15 9.01
N TYR A 170 -3.51 -20.09 8.45
CA TYR A 170 -4.03 -19.46 7.23
C TYR A 170 -3.94 -20.37 6.00
N GLU A 171 -2.88 -21.17 5.87
CA GLU A 171 -2.74 -22.12 4.76
C GLU A 171 -3.80 -23.22 4.83
N GLU A 172 -4.12 -23.73 6.02
CA GLU A 172 -5.19 -24.71 6.22
C GLU A 172 -6.56 -24.09 5.89
N GLN A 173 -6.87 -22.92 6.42
CA GLN A 173 -8.11 -22.20 6.08
C GLN A 173 -8.24 -21.93 4.57
N ARG A 174 -7.15 -21.56 3.90
CA ARG A 174 -7.14 -21.38 2.43
C ARG A 174 -7.38 -22.69 1.69
N LYS A 175 -6.91 -23.82 2.22
CA LYS A 175 -7.18 -25.14 1.65
C LYS A 175 -8.64 -25.52 1.83
N GLU A 176 -9.19 -25.40 3.04
CA GLU A 176 -10.61 -25.63 3.31
C GLU A 176 -11.53 -24.78 2.41
N LEU A 177 -11.21 -23.49 2.24
CA LEU A 177 -11.98 -22.61 1.37
C LEU A 177 -11.91 -23.05 -0.10
N ARG A 178 -10.75 -23.49 -0.57
CA ARG A 178 -10.60 -24.03 -1.94
C ARG A 178 -11.45 -25.29 -2.13
N ASP A 179 -11.44 -26.19 -1.16
CA ASP A 179 -12.22 -27.42 -1.21
C ASP A 179 -13.74 -27.14 -1.18
N ALA A 180 -14.17 -26.17 -0.36
CA ALA A 180 -15.55 -25.69 -0.34
C ALA A 180 -15.96 -25.09 -1.69
N ILE A 181 -15.11 -24.24 -2.30
CA ILE A 181 -15.37 -23.67 -3.63
C ILE A 181 -15.51 -24.78 -4.69
N ASN A 182 -14.62 -25.78 -4.67
CA ASN A 182 -14.69 -26.88 -5.63
C ASN A 182 -15.98 -27.69 -5.46
N THR A 183 -16.39 -27.97 -4.23
CA THR A 183 -17.65 -28.64 -3.92
C THR A 183 -18.85 -27.84 -4.44
N LEU A 184 -18.91 -26.55 -4.14
CA LEU A 184 -19.98 -25.67 -4.60
C LEU A 184 -20.04 -25.57 -6.14
N LYS A 185 -18.88 -25.51 -6.80
CA LYS A 185 -18.80 -25.52 -8.28
C LYS A 185 -19.35 -26.82 -8.86
N LEU A 186 -19.02 -27.96 -8.26
CA LEU A 186 -19.54 -29.25 -8.71
C LEU A 186 -21.07 -29.31 -8.55
N GLN A 187 -21.58 -28.93 -7.39
CA GLN A 187 -23.03 -28.87 -7.12
C GLN A 187 -23.75 -27.92 -8.08
N ALA A 188 -23.17 -26.76 -8.39
CA ALA A 188 -23.73 -25.82 -9.34
C ALA A 188 -23.81 -26.41 -10.75
N SER A 189 -22.74 -27.09 -11.21
CA SER A 189 -22.72 -27.76 -12.52
C SER A 189 -23.73 -28.90 -12.61
N GLU A 190 -23.86 -29.71 -11.55
CA GLU A 190 -24.87 -30.77 -11.48
C GLU A 190 -26.29 -30.20 -11.52
N SER A 191 -26.55 -29.13 -10.76
CA SER A 191 -27.84 -28.44 -10.74
C SER A 191 -28.16 -27.85 -12.12
N GLU A 192 -27.19 -27.22 -12.78
CA GLU A 192 -27.34 -26.67 -14.13
C GLU A 192 -27.72 -27.76 -15.14
N LYS A 193 -27.10 -28.94 -15.07
CA LYS A 193 -27.47 -30.08 -15.92
C LYS A 193 -28.93 -30.51 -15.69
N ILE A 194 -29.36 -30.59 -14.44
CA ILE A 194 -30.75 -30.95 -14.10
C ILE A 194 -31.73 -29.91 -14.65
N TYR A 195 -31.44 -28.62 -14.47
CA TYR A 195 -32.29 -27.55 -15.01
C TYR A 195 -32.36 -27.57 -16.54
N ASN A 196 -31.22 -27.78 -17.21
CA ASN A 196 -31.18 -27.88 -18.66
C ASN A 196 -31.99 -29.08 -19.18
N MET A 197 -31.92 -30.23 -18.51
CA MET A 197 -32.75 -31.39 -18.86
C MET A 197 -34.25 -31.10 -18.69
N GLU A 198 -34.66 -30.39 -17.64
CA GLU A 198 -36.06 -30.06 -17.43
C GLU A 198 -36.57 -29.00 -18.41
N LEU A 199 -35.73 -28.01 -18.74
CA LEU A 199 -36.01 -27.04 -19.79
C LEU A 199 -36.23 -27.73 -21.14
N GLU A 200 -35.40 -28.71 -21.51
CA GLU A 200 -35.56 -29.47 -22.75
C GLU A 200 -36.88 -30.26 -22.78
N LYS A 201 -37.26 -30.88 -21.65
CA LYS A 201 -38.56 -31.57 -21.55
C LYS A 201 -39.73 -30.61 -21.68
N LEU A 202 -39.65 -29.44 -21.05
CA LEU A 202 -40.69 -28.41 -21.13
C LEU A 202 -40.79 -27.84 -22.56
N GLN A 203 -39.67 -27.62 -23.23
CA GLN A 203 -39.63 -27.22 -24.64
C GLN A 203 -40.31 -28.25 -25.54
N LYS A 204 -39.98 -29.55 -25.40
CA LYS A 204 -40.64 -30.63 -26.16
C LYS A 204 -42.15 -30.71 -25.91
N LYS A 205 -42.58 -30.54 -24.66
CA LYS A 205 -44.01 -30.50 -24.32
C LYS A 205 -44.72 -29.29 -24.94
N LEU A 206 -44.07 -28.13 -24.93
CA LEU A 206 -44.59 -26.91 -25.55
C LEU A 206 -44.73 -27.10 -27.06
N GLU A 207 -43.69 -27.62 -27.72
CA GLU A 207 -43.72 -27.94 -29.14
C GLU A 207 -44.88 -28.90 -29.45
N ALA A 208 -44.98 -30.03 -28.75
CA ALA A 208 -46.07 -30.98 -28.94
C ALA A 208 -47.47 -30.37 -28.76
N ALA A 209 -47.65 -29.49 -27.76
CA ALA A 209 -48.90 -28.78 -27.53
C ALA A 209 -49.19 -27.73 -28.63
N THR A 210 -48.15 -27.11 -29.22
CA THR A 210 -48.32 -26.20 -30.35
C THR A 210 -48.64 -26.92 -31.65
N THR A 211 -48.12 -28.13 -31.86
CA THR A 211 -48.42 -28.96 -33.05
C THR A 211 -49.82 -29.59 -32.97
N GLN A 212 -50.37 -29.78 -31.76
CA GLN A 212 -51.75 -30.25 -31.57
C GLN A 212 -52.79 -29.12 -31.67
N ASN A 213 -52.39 -27.85 -31.55
CA ASN A 213 -53.25 -26.70 -31.85
C ASN A 213 -53.20 -26.38 -33.37
N ASP A 214 -53.77 -27.26 -34.18
CA ASP A 214 -54.03 -27.02 -35.62
C ASP A 214 -55.08 -25.91 -35.89
N ASP A 215 -55.64 -25.30 -34.84
CA ASP A 215 -56.61 -24.20 -34.91
C ASP A 215 -55.99 -22.86 -35.37
N LYS A 216 -54.67 -22.78 -35.57
CA LYS A 216 -54.02 -21.57 -36.14
C LYS A 216 -54.20 -21.41 -37.64
N LYS A 217 -54.73 -22.41 -38.37
CA LYS A 217 -55.11 -22.24 -39.78
C LYS A 217 -56.35 -21.36 -39.96
N GLU A 218 -57.33 -21.43 -39.06
CA GLU A 218 -58.56 -20.63 -39.15
C GLU A 218 -58.34 -19.14 -38.84
N LEU A 219 -57.34 -18.80 -38.02
CA LEU A 219 -57.03 -17.40 -37.67
C LEU A 219 -56.38 -16.61 -38.83
N ASN A 220 -55.75 -17.30 -39.78
CA ASN A 220 -55.11 -16.66 -40.93
C ASN A 220 -56.10 -16.40 -42.07
N GLU A 221 -57.10 -17.27 -42.23
CA GLU A 221 -58.22 -17.08 -43.17
C GLU A 221 -59.12 -15.88 -42.77
N LEU A 222 -59.29 -15.64 -41.46
CA LEU A 222 -60.03 -14.47 -40.96
C LEU A 222 -59.31 -13.12 -41.14
N LYS A 223 -57.99 -13.14 -41.41
CA LYS A 223 -57.20 -11.93 -41.69
C LYS A 223 -57.20 -11.57 -43.18
N GLU A 224 -57.47 -12.52 -44.07
CA GLU A 224 -57.59 -12.28 -45.51
C GLU A 224 -58.92 -11.63 -45.91
N THR A 225 -59.98 -11.82 -45.14
CA THR A 225 -61.31 -11.25 -45.45
C THR A 225 -61.46 -9.75 -45.14
N HIS A 226 -60.52 -9.13 -44.43
CA HIS A 226 -60.58 -7.70 -44.06
C HIS A 226 -59.68 -6.75 -44.87
N LYS A 227 -59.11 -7.18 -46.00
CA LYS A 227 -58.38 -6.31 -46.93
C LYS A 227 -59.27 -5.73 -48.04
N ILE A 228 -60.18 -4.82 -47.71
CA ILE A 228 -60.71 -3.85 -48.71
C ILE A 228 -60.91 -2.49 -48.04
N TYR A 229 -59.93 -1.60 -48.14
CA TYR A 229 -59.99 -0.28 -48.80
C TYR A 229 -58.63 0.45 -48.61
N PRO A 230 -58.18 1.28 -49.60
CA PRO A 230 -56.77 1.48 -49.89
C PRO A 230 -56.15 2.78 -49.34
N ALA A 231 -54.83 2.70 -49.20
CA ALA A 231 -53.77 3.70 -49.40
C ALA A 231 -54.11 5.20 -49.42
N ASN A 232 -53.32 5.97 -48.67
CA ASN A 232 -52.55 7.07 -49.25
C ASN A 232 -51.08 6.99 -48.79
N GLN A 233 -50.21 7.17 -49.78
CA GLN A 233 -48.76 7.07 -49.76
C GLN A 233 -48.12 8.34 -49.20
N ASP A 234 -46.88 8.19 -48.73
CA ASP A 234 -45.70 9.02 -49.04
C ASP A 234 -44.55 8.43 -48.21
N ASP A 235 -43.81 7.45 -48.73
CA ASP A 235 -42.70 7.51 -49.72
C ASP A 235 -41.33 7.76 -49.08
N THR A 236 -40.35 7.03 -49.62
CA THR A 236 -38.91 6.94 -49.32
C THR A 236 -38.55 6.00 -48.15
N GLY A 237 -38.14 4.74 -48.33
CA GLY A 237 -37.69 4.01 -49.51
C GLY A 237 -36.25 3.54 -49.33
N LYS A 238 -36.08 2.20 -49.47
CA LYS A 238 -34.87 1.39 -49.74
C LYS A 238 -34.46 0.47 -48.58
N ASN A 239 -35.02 -0.75 -48.53
CA ASN A 239 -34.67 -1.97 -49.32
C ASN A 239 -33.49 -2.71 -48.68
N ALA A 240 -33.76 -3.87 -48.07
CA ALA A 240 -33.58 -5.21 -48.66
C ALA A 240 -32.18 -5.73 -48.26
N GLU A 241 -31.94 -6.95 -47.79
CA GLU A 241 -32.50 -8.25 -48.12
C GLU A 241 -32.25 -9.21 -46.94
N TYR A 242 -33.18 -10.15 -46.78
CA TYR A 242 -32.96 -11.42 -46.09
C TYR A 242 -31.90 -12.22 -46.85
N GLU A 243 -31.00 -12.92 -46.15
CA GLU A 243 -30.80 -14.34 -46.45
C GLU A 243 -30.07 -15.11 -45.35
N SER A 244 -30.39 -16.39 -45.34
CA SER A 244 -30.12 -17.43 -44.38
C SER A 244 -28.67 -17.90 -44.37
N ASN A 245 -28.23 -18.39 -43.21
CA ASN A 245 -27.70 -19.75 -43.02
C ASN A 245 -26.64 -19.79 -41.92
N GLY A 246 -26.70 -20.88 -41.14
CA GLY A 246 -25.47 -21.58 -40.77
C GLY A 246 -24.81 -21.13 -39.48
N PHE A 247 -24.93 -22.02 -38.50
CA PHE A 247 -24.00 -22.30 -37.41
C PHE A 247 -22.56 -21.74 -37.55
N THR A 248 -21.97 -21.50 -36.38
CA THR A 248 -20.57 -21.16 -36.08
C THR A 248 -20.25 -19.67 -35.97
N LYS A 249 -20.16 -19.18 -34.72
CA LYS A 249 -19.00 -18.44 -34.19
C LYS A 249 -19.23 -18.07 -32.72
N GLU A 250 -18.83 -18.98 -31.85
CA GLU A 250 -18.47 -18.76 -30.44
C GLU A 250 -17.24 -17.82 -30.28
N ASN A 251 -17.16 -16.73 -31.03
CA ASN A 251 -16.01 -15.82 -30.96
C ASN A 251 -16.39 -14.34 -31.12
N LYS A 252 -17.50 -13.91 -30.52
CA LYS A 252 -17.90 -12.49 -30.48
C LYS A 252 -18.24 -11.91 -29.10
N ILE A 253 -18.19 -12.70 -28.03
CA ILE A 253 -18.54 -12.22 -26.68
C ILE A 253 -17.31 -11.65 -25.93
N ILE A 254 -16.08 -11.90 -26.39
CA ILE A 254 -14.88 -11.37 -25.71
C ILE A 254 -14.55 -9.91 -26.09
N ASN A 255 -15.09 -9.38 -27.20
CA ASN A 255 -14.75 -8.02 -27.68
C ASN A 255 -15.87 -6.96 -27.53
N SER A 256 -16.82 -7.11 -26.61
CA SER A 256 -17.85 -6.06 -26.37
C SER A 256 -17.87 -5.47 -24.95
N VAL A 257 -16.85 -5.77 -24.13
CA VAL A 257 -16.79 -5.37 -22.71
C VAL A 257 -16.32 -3.91 -22.50
N ILE A 258 -16.15 -3.08 -23.53
CA ILE A 258 -15.50 -1.76 -23.32
C ILE A 258 -16.45 -0.56 -23.18
N ASP A 259 -17.67 -0.53 -23.74
CA ASP A 259 -18.47 0.72 -23.66
C ASP A 259 -19.98 0.51 -23.46
N LYS A 260 -20.38 -0.13 -22.36
CA LYS A 260 -21.74 0.03 -21.84
C LYS A 260 -21.70 0.24 -20.33
N GLU A 261 -22.12 1.44 -19.91
CA GLU A 261 -22.40 1.75 -18.52
C GLU A 261 -23.23 0.61 -17.89
N LEU A 262 -22.81 0.20 -16.69
CA LEU A 262 -23.52 -0.79 -15.88
C LEU A 262 -24.98 -0.34 -15.72
N LEU A 263 -25.91 -1.05 -16.35
CA LEU A 263 -27.34 -0.82 -16.18
C LEU A 263 -27.72 -1.20 -14.75
N VAL A 264 -27.86 -0.19 -13.88
CA VAL A 264 -28.38 -0.35 -12.53
C VAL A 264 -29.83 -0.78 -12.63
N TYR A 265 -30.10 -2.04 -12.29
CA TYR A 265 -31.45 -2.57 -12.18
C TYR A 265 -32.26 -1.76 -11.15
N LYS A 266 -33.31 -1.06 -11.60
CA LYS A 266 -34.29 -0.42 -10.74
C LYS A 266 -35.52 -1.33 -10.63
N PRO A 267 -35.83 -1.87 -9.45
CA PRO A 267 -37.03 -2.70 -9.26
C PRO A 267 -38.30 -1.87 -9.47
N GLU A 268 -39.36 -2.51 -9.99
CA GLU A 268 -40.68 -1.91 -10.24
C GLU A 268 -41.35 -1.34 -8.97
N THR A 269 -40.95 -1.85 -7.80
CA THR A 269 -41.38 -1.35 -6.50
C THR A 269 -40.15 -0.95 -5.68
N LYS A 270 -40.21 0.24 -5.04
CA LYS A 270 -39.18 0.70 -4.10
C LYS A 270 -39.28 -0.13 -2.81
N ILE A 271 -38.66 -1.30 -2.82
CA ILE A 271 -38.50 -2.12 -1.62
C ILE A 271 -37.26 -1.62 -0.91
N ASP A 272 -37.41 -1.10 0.31
CA ASP A 272 -36.28 -0.81 1.18
C ASP A 272 -35.60 -2.15 1.56
N PRO A 273 -34.34 -2.39 1.15
CA PRO A 273 -33.62 -3.62 1.47
C PRO A 273 -33.45 -3.86 2.98
N SER A 274 -33.65 -2.83 3.80
CA SER A 274 -33.55 -2.88 5.25
C SER A 274 -34.89 -3.06 5.96
N ALA A 275 -36.01 -3.12 5.22
CA ALA A 275 -37.33 -3.38 5.80
C ALA A 275 -37.35 -4.71 6.56
N GLY A 276 -37.66 -4.63 7.87
CA GLY A 276 -37.75 -5.80 8.75
C GLY A 276 -36.44 -6.23 9.42
N ARG A 277 -35.31 -5.56 9.16
CA ARG A 277 -34.05 -5.83 9.90
C ARG A 277 -34.00 -5.08 11.23
N LYS A 278 -33.34 -5.69 12.22
CA LYS A 278 -33.00 -5.01 13.47
C LYS A 278 -32.03 -3.87 13.16
N LYS A 279 -32.37 -2.65 13.59
CA LYS A 279 -31.54 -1.46 13.41
C LYS A 279 -30.14 -1.67 13.99
N TRP A 280 -29.10 -1.28 13.25
CA TRP A 280 -27.70 -1.41 13.62
C TRP A 280 -26.94 -0.14 13.25
N CYS A 281 -26.24 0.44 14.20
CA CYS A 281 -25.46 1.65 14.00
C CYS A 281 -24.02 1.30 13.61
N GLY A 282 -23.60 1.70 12.42
CA GLY A 282 -22.22 1.53 11.94
C GLY A 282 -21.22 2.55 12.51
N LEU A 283 -21.67 3.56 13.26
CA LEU A 283 -20.79 4.56 13.88
C LEU A 283 -20.32 4.12 15.27
N CYS A 284 -21.23 3.55 16.07
CA CYS A 284 -20.93 3.09 17.42
C CYS A 284 -20.99 1.56 17.57
N GLU A 285 -21.27 0.84 16.49
CA GLU A 285 -21.38 -0.63 16.43
C GLU A 285 -22.37 -1.23 17.45
N LYS A 286 -23.50 -0.53 17.71
CA LYS A 286 -24.56 -0.99 18.63
C LYS A 286 -25.88 -1.23 17.90
N PRO A 287 -26.67 -2.23 18.34
CA PRO A 287 -28.02 -2.43 17.85
C PRO A 287 -28.99 -1.39 18.43
N GLY A 288 -30.14 -1.18 17.78
CA GLY A 288 -31.28 -0.43 18.31
C GLY A 288 -31.53 0.95 17.67
N HIS A 289 -30.58 1.49 16.90
CA HIS A 289 -30.74 2.73 16.15
C HIS A 289 -29.93 2.66 14.84
N ASP A 290 -30.24 3.55 13.89
CA ASP A 290 -29.49 3.68 12.64
C ASP A 290 -28.35 4.69 12.82
N SER A 291 -27.33 4.65 11.95
CA SER A 291 -26.20 5.59 12.02
C SER A 291 -26.60 7.07 11.97
N ILE A 292 -27.80 7.38 11.45
CA ILE A 292 -28.30 8.76 11.37
C ILE A 292 -28.89 9.27 12.69
N ASP A 293 -29.24 8.35 13.60
CA ASP A 293 -29.88 8.63 14.90
C ASP A 293 -28.92 8.40 16.07
N CYS A 294 -27.61 8.46 15.82
CA CYS A 294 -26.59 8.12 16.81
C CYS A 294 -26.30 9.32 17.72
N GLU A 295 -26.66 9.24 19.01
CA GLU A 295 -26.40 10.26 20.06
C GLU A 295 -24.91 10.53 20.35
N SER A 296 -24.00 9.86 19.65
CA SER A 296 -22.55 10.13 19.72
C SER A 296 -22.10 11.24 18.77
N PHE A 297 -23.05 12.01 18.20
CA PHE A 297 -22.87 13.25 17.45
C PHE A 297 -23.72 14.38 18.04
#